data_AF-A0A6S7K8H9-F1
#
_entry.id   AF-A0A6S7K8H9-F1
#
_cell.length_a   1.000
_cell.length_b   1.000
_cell.length_c   1.000
_cell.angle_alpha   90.00
_cell.angle_beta   90.00
_cell.angle_gamma   90.00
#
_symmetry.space_group_name_H-M   'P 1'
#
loop_
_entity.id
_entity.type
_entity.pdbx_description
1 polymer ?
#
loop_
_entity_poly.entity_id
_entity_poly.type
_entity_poly.pdbx_seq_one_letter_code
_entity_poly.pdbx_strand_id
1 'polypeptide(L)'
;MIENVADRHLYATSLCTLQVGYIKNLQNARVRNLIRLVKFWLQRAFSTDDEKSNLPSAYSLQFLVISLWESAGRPETFKPSVGFRAIMETLQNYSDMYVTWSVYYSKDKIQRALVNQRRPILMDPCDPTKNYAAECNCWNDVATVAIATLGKPMIQDVTPNPRWQ
;
A
#
# COMPACT_ATOMS: atom_id res chain seq x y z
N MET A 1 4.02 -14.67 -19.14
CA MET A 1 3.96 -14.35 -17.69
C MET A 1 5.37 -14.03 -17.27
N ILE A 2 5.66 -12.85 -16.69
CA ILE A 2 7.03 -12.30 -16.57
C ILE A 2 7.95 -13.25 -15.79
N GLU A 3 9.05 -13.65 -16.42
CA GLU A 3 10.06 -14.54 -15.83
C GLU A 3 11.35 -13.79 -15.45
N ASN A 4 11.62 -12.66 -16.11
CA ASN A 4 12.81 -11.84 -15.91
C ASN A 4 12.45 -10.34 -15.88
N VAL A 5 13.14 -9.56 -15.05
CA VAL A 5 13.02 -8.09 -14.95
C VAL A 5 13.26 -7.43 -16.33
N ALA A 6 14.16 -8.00 -17.14
CA ALA A 6 14.47 -7.50 -18.47
C ALA A 6 13.25 -7.49 -19.41
N ASP A 7 12.36 -8.47 -19.30
CA ASP A 7 11.20 -8.60 -20.19
C ASP A 7 10.01 -7.76 -19.74
N ARG A 8 10.11 -7.09 -18.58
CA ARG A 8 8.99 -6.34 -17.99
C ARG A 8 8.42 -5.30 -18.95
N HIS A 9 9.26 -4.64 -19.74
CA HIS A 9 8.83 -3.64 -20.70
C HIS A 9 7.94 -4.23 -21.82
N LEU A 10 8.16 -5.50 -22.19
CA LEU A 10 7.38 -6.20 -23.23
C LEU A 10 5.92 -6.41 -22.79
N TYR A 11 5.70 -6.50 -21.48
CA TYR A 11 4.39 -6.81 -20.90
C TYR A 11 3.73 -5.60 -20.22
N ALA A 12 4.35 -4.42 -20.24
CA ALA A 12 3.90 -3.25 -19.48
C ALA A 12 2.42 -2.89 -19.74
N THR A 13 1.99 -2.87 -21.01
CA THR A 13 0.59 -2.55 -21.38
C THR A 13 -0.41 -3.58 -20.84
N SER A 14 -0.06 -4.86 -20.92
CA SER A 14 -0.92 -5.95 -20.44
C SER A 14 -1.00 -5.92 -18.90
N LEU A 15 0.14 -5.69 -18.23
CA LEU A 15 0.19 -5.53 -16.78
C LEU A 15 -0.64 -4.34 -16.28
N CYS A 16 -0.50 -3.17 -16.91
CA CYS A 16 -1.31 -2.00 -16.56
C CYS A 16 -2.80 -2.31 -16.67
N THR A 17 -3.21 -3.03 -17.71
CA THR A 17 -4.61 -3.44 -17.89
C THR A 17 -5.07 -4.36 -16.75
N LEU A 18 -4.25 -5.34 -16.36
CA LEU A 18 -4.54 -6.23 -15.24
C LEU A 18 -4.62 -5.48 -13.90
N GLN A 19 -3.67 -4.58 -13.63
CA GLN A 19 -3.66 -3.76 -12.41
C GLN A 19 -4.93 -2.91 -12.31
N VAL A 20 -5.30 -2.22 -13.40
CA VAL A 20 -6.52 -1.40 -13.43
C VAL A 20 -7.76 -2.25 -13.23
N GLY A 21 -7.83 -3.43 -13.86
CA GLY A 21 -8.93 -4.39 -13.65
C GLY A 21 -9.02 -4.87 -12.20
N TYR A 22 -7.88 -5.27 -11.62
CA TYR A 22 -7.78 -5.72 -10.23
C TYR A 22 -8.26 -4.66 -9.25
N ILE A 23 -7.75 -3.44 -9.39
CA ILE A 23 -8.13 -2.30 -8.54
C ILE A 23 -9.62 -1.99 -8.66
N LYS A 24 -10.16 -1.93 -9.89
CA LYS A 24 -11.58 -1.66 -10.13
C LYS A 24 -12.49 -2.70 -9.50
N ASN A 25 -12.10 -3.98 -9.56
CA ASN A 25 -12.90 -5.08 -9.03
C ASN A 25 -12.93 -5.10 -7.48
N LEU A 26 -11.90 -4.59 -6.82
CA LEU A 26 -11.82 -4.59 -5.35
C LEU A 26 -12.42 -3.34 -4.69
N GLN A 27 -12.47 -2.22 -5.40
CA GLN A 27 -12.80 -0.94 -4.81
C GLN A 27 -14.31 -0.69 -4.71
N ASN A 28 -14.89 -0.92 -3.52
CA ASN A 28 -16.19 -0.34 -3.18
C ASN A 28 -16.09 1.18 -2.91
N ALA A 29 -17.22 1.87 -2.75
CA ALA A 29 -17.24 3.32 -2.52
C ALA A 29 -16.46 3.76 -1.28
N ARG A 30 -16.47 2.96 -0.20
CA ARG A 30 -15.74 3.27 1.05
C ARG A 30 -14.24 3.12 0.88
N VAL A 31 -13.77 2.06 0.22
CA VAL A 31 -12.35 1.87 -0.09
C VAL A 31 -11.83 3.01 -0.96
N ARG A 32 -12.59 3.43 -1.99
CA ARG A 32 -12.23 4.60 -2.82
C ARG A 32 -12.06 5.87 -2.00
N ASN A 33 -12.98 6.12 -1.06
CA ASN A 33 -12.91 7.28 -0.20
C ASN A 33 -11.74 7.21 0.78
N LEU A 34 -11.44 6.02 1.33
CA LEU A 34 -10.27 5.82 2.18
C LEU A 34 -8.95 6.06 1.41
N ILE A 35 -8.85 5.56 0.18
CA ILE A 35 -7.70 5.83 -0.70
C ILE A 35 -7.53 7.33 -0.93
N ARG A 36 -8.62 8.05 -1.24
CA ARG A 36 -8.59 9.51 -1.41
C ARG A 36 -8.11 10.22 -0.15
N LEU A 37 -8.60 9.79 1.02
CA LEU A 37 -8.21 10.34 2.32
C LEU A 37 -6.71 10.16 2.59
N VAL A 38 -6.17 8.98 2.33
CA VAL A 38 -4.75 8.68 2.57
C VAL A 38 -3.84 9.44 1.59
N LYS A 39 -4.23 9.54 0.32
CA LYS A 39 -3.51 10.36 -0.66
C LYS A 39 -3.51 11.84 -0.27
N PHE A 40 -4.67 12.35 0.15
CA PHE A 40 -4.79 13.73 0.62
C PHE A 40 -3.93 13.98 1.87
N TRP A 41 -3.95 13.06 2.83
CA TRP A 41 -3.11 13.13 4.02
C TRP A 41 -1.62 13.21 3.64
N LEU A 42 -1.12 12.33 2.77
CA LEU A 42 0.29 12.35 2.36
C LEU A 42 0.65 13.69 1.70
N GLN A 43 -0.21 14.18 0.79
CA GLN A 43 0.00 15.47 0.13
C GLN A 43 0.06 16.65 1.12
N ARG A 44 -0.74 16.62 2.20
CA ARG A 44 -0.74 17.70 3.20
C ARG A 44 0.35 17.57 4.24
N ALA A 45 0.77 16.34 4.52
CA ALA A 45 1.89 16.04 5.40
C ALA A 45 3.23 16.55 4.82
N PHE A 46 3.39 16.46 3.49
CA PHE A 46 4.65 16.71 2.79
C PHE A 46 4.54 17.82 1.74
N SER A 47 3.70 18.83 1.98
CA SER A 47 3.46 19.94 1.05
C SER A 47 4.66 20.87 0.78
N THR A 48 5.83 20.59 1.35
CA THR A 48 7.10 21.25 1.05
C THR A 48 7.98 20.29 0.26
N ASP A 49 8.25 20.64 -1.00
CA ASP A 49 9.11 19.89 -1.92
C ASP A 49 10.55 19.86 -1.42
N ASP A 50 10.88 18.85 -0.63
CA ASP A 50 12.28 18.47 -0.46
C ASP A 50 12.66 17.60 -1.67
N GLU A 51 13.39 18.18 -2.63
CA GLU A 51 13.72 17.57 -3.93
C GLU A 51 14.41 16.20 -3.82
N LYS A 52 14.93 15.84 -2.65
CA LYS A 52 15.64 14.57 -2.41
C LYS A 52 14.78 13.44 -1.86
N SER A 53 13.56 13.75 -1.41
CA SER A 53 12.68 12.82 -0.71
C SER A 53 11.61 12.25 -1.65
N ASN A 54 11.76 10.99 -2.01
CA ASN A 54 10.77 10.24 -2.77
C ASN A 54 9.72 9.67 -1.82
N LEU A 55 8.54 10.29 -1.82
CA LEU A 55 7.39 9.82 -1.07
C LEU A 55 6.80 8.53 -1.67
N PRO A 56 6.02 7.76 -0.89
CA PRO A 56 5.25 6.64 -1.42
C PRO A 56 4.35 7.09 -2.57
N SER A 57 4.43 6.39 -3.71
CA SER A 57 3.64 6.75 -4.88
C SER A 57 2.14 6.57 -4.63
N ALA A 58 1.31 7.22 -5.46
CA ALA A 58 -0.13 7.06 -5.39
C ALA A 58 -0.58 5.60 -5.59
N TYR A 59 0.21 4.78 -6.29
CA TYR A 59 -0.04 3.34 -6.43
C TYR A 59 0.34 2.58 -5.17
N SER A 60 1.49 2.88 -4.55
CA SER A 60 1.90 2.28 -3.28
C SER A 60 0.82 2.47 -2.21
N LEU A 61 0.29 3.69 -2.05
CA LEU A 61 -0.78 3.95 -1.09
C LEU A 61 -2.07 3.19 -1.42
N GLN A 62 -2.44 3.10 -2.70
CA GLN A 62 -3.63 2.36 -3.12
C GLN A 62 -3.53 0.88 -2.78
N PHE A 63 -2.40 0.24 -3.09
CA PHE A 63 -2.20 -1.17 -2.80
C PHE A 63 -2.08 -1.45 -1.31
N LEU A 64 -1.48 -0.55 -0.54
CA LEU A 64 -1.45 -0.65 0.91
C LEU A 64 -2.87 -0.59 1.52
N VAL A 65 -3.71 0.34 1.05
CA VAL A 65 -5.11 0.42 1.52
C VAL A 65 -5.86 -0.87 1.17
N ILE A 66 -5.72 -1.34 -0.07
CA ILE A 66 -6.38 -2.56 -0.54
C ILE A 66 -5.91 -3.77 0.29
N SER A 67 -4.61 -3.93 0.53
CA SER A 67 -4.10 -5.11 1.26
C SER A 67 -4.58 -5.16 2.71
N LEU A 68 -4.64 -4.02 3.39
CA LEU A 68 -5.13 -3.94 4.77
C LEU A 68 -6.64 -4.18 4.84
N TRP A 69 -7.40 -3.69 3.85
CA TRP A 69 -8.83 -3.99 3.71
C TRP A 69 -9.08 -5.46 3.32
N GLU A 70 -8.22 -6.09 2.53
CA GLU A 70 -8.32 -7.52 2.23
C GLU A 70 -7.99 -8.38 3.46
N SER A 71 -6.94 -8.01 4.20
CA SER A 71 -6.54 -8.67 5.46
C SER A 71 -7.61 -8.55 6.55
N ALA A 72 -8.51 -7.58 6.40
CA ALA A 72 -9.72 -7.44 7.19
C ALA A 72 -10.81 -8.49 6.93
N GLY A 73 -10.73 -9.23 5.82
CA GLY A 73 -11.88 -9.99 5.33
C GLY A 73 -12.83 -9.19 4.44
N ARG A 74 -12.35 -8.11 3.81
CA ARG A 74 -13.07 -7.35 2.78
C ARG A 74 -14.46 -6.84 3.22
N PRO A 75 -14.56 -6.14 4.36
CA PRO A 75 -15.84 -5.63 4.85
C PRO A 75 -16.50 -4.67 3.84
N GLU A 76 -17.80 -4.85 3.60
CA GLU A 76 -18.60 -3.95 2.76
C GLU A 76 -18.80 -2.58 3.44
N THR A 77 -18.88 -2.60 4.76
CA THR A 77 -19.09 -1.42 5.61
C THR A 77 -17.98 -1.34 6.63
N PHE A 78 -17.37 -0.17 6.77
CA PHE A 78 -16.41 0.14 7.83
C PHE A 78 -16.38 1.65 8.03
N LYS A 79 -15.92 2.10 9.21
CA LYS A 79 -15.69 3.53 9.47
C LYS A 79 -14.35 3.96 8.84
N PRO A 80 -14.32 5.02 7.99
CA PRO A 80 -13.08 5.50 7.38
C PRO A 80 -11.99 5.87 8.39
N SER A 81 -12.38 6.37 9.57
CA SER A 81 -11.44 6.71 10.66
C SER A 81 -10.70 5.49 11.19
N VAL A 82 -11.39 4.36 11.33
CA VAL A 82 -10.77 3.09 11.68
C VAL A 82 -9.82 2.78 10.54
N GLY A 83 -10.32 2.65 9.29
CA GLY A 83 -9.52 2.36 8.09
C GLY A 83 -8.20 3.13 8.01
N PHE A 84 -8.30 4.44 8.26
CA PHE A 84 -7.19 5.37 8.24
C PHE A 84 -6.20 5.12 9.38
N ARG A 85 -6.69 4.86 10.61
CA ARG A 85 -5.84 4.57 11.77
C ARG A 85 -4.91 3.39 11.51
N ALA A 86 -5.39 2.23 11.07
CA ALA A 86 -4.46 1.10 10.89
C ALA A 86 -3.56 1.23 9.66
N ILE A 87 -3.92 2.07 8.69
CA ILE A 87 -2.95 2.49 7.66
C ILE A 87 -1.82 3.30 8.31
N MET A 88 -2.14 4.27 9.17
CA MET A 88 -1.11 5.02 9.92
C MET A 88 -0.27 4.12 10.83
N GLU A 89 -0.87 3.14 11.52
CA GLU A 89 -0.14 2.15 12.33
C GLU A 89 0.80 1.29 11.45
N THR A 90 0.39 0.95 10.23
CA THR A 90 1.25 0.22 9.29
C THR A 90 2.39 1.09 8.77
N LEU A 91 2.13 2.37 8.49
CA LEU A 91 3.15 3.33 8.06
C LEU A 91 4.15 3.66 9.19
N GLN A 92 3.67 3.74 10.44
CA GLN A 92 4.53 3.84 11.62
C GLN A 92 5.48 2.64 11.72
N ASN A 93 4.96 1.44 11.50
CA ASN A 93 5.71 0.18 11.59
C ASN A 93 6.16 -0.33 10.21
N TYR A 94 6.51 0.57 9.29
CA TYR A 94 6.79 0.21 7.89
C TYR A 94 7.92 -0.83 7.76
N SER A 95 8.88 -0.87 8.69
CA SER A 95 9.94 -1.88 8.71
C SER A 95 9.40 -3.31 8.76
N ASP A 96 8.22 -3.49 9.35
CA ASP A 96 7.52 -4.77 9.45
C ASP A 96 6.50 -4.99 8.33
N MET A 97 6.34 -4.02 7.42
CA MET A 97 5.42 -4.12 6.29
C MET A 97 5.85 -5.25 5.35
N TYR A 98 4.97 -6.23 5.20
CA TYR A 98 5.16 -7.37 4.31
C TYR A 98 3.85 -7.75 3.63
N VAL A 99 3.69 -7.27 2.40
CA VAL A 99 2.47 -7.45 1.61
C VAL A 99 2.81 -8.09 0.27
N THR A 100 2.18 -9.24 0.03
CA THR A 100 2.31 -10.02 -1.20
C THR A 100 0.95 -10.55 -1.63
N TRP A 101 0.72 -10.70 -2.92
CA TRP A 101 -0.48 -11.33 -3.47
C TRP A 101 -0.10 -12.61 -4.19
N SER A 102 -1.05 -13.54 -4.36
CA SER A 102 -0.85 -14.76 -5.16
C SER A 102 -1.99 -14.96 -6.16
N VAL A 103 -2.37 -13.86 -6.82
CA VAL A 103 -3.53 -13.81 -7.73
C VAL A 103 -3.12 -14.19 -9.15
N TYR A 104 -2.07 -13.55 -9.68
CA TYR A 104 -1.63 -13.73 -11.08
C TYR A 104 -0.30 -14.47 -11.22
N TYR A 105 0.30 -14.90 -10.10
CA TYR A 105 1.53 -15.68 -10.08
C TYR A 105 1.57 -16.64 -8.87
N SER A 106 2.33 -17.73 -9.00
CA SER A 106 2.43 -18.78 -7.97
C SER A 106 3.29 -18.34 -6.77
N LYS A 107 3.08 -18.99 -5.62
CA LYS A 107 3.88 -18.77 -4.41
C LYS A 107 5.38 -19.00 -4.64
N ASP A 108 5.75 -19.96 -5.48
CA ASP A 108 7.17 -20.21 -5.81
C ASP A 108 7.82 -19.04 -6.55
N LYS A 109 7.05 -18.33 -7.39
CA LYS A 109 7.54 -17.10 -8.04
C LYS A 109 7.74 -15.98 -7.03
N ILE A 110 6.85 -15.87 -6.04
CA ILE A 110 7.00 -14.91 -4.94
C ILE A 110 8.27 -15.16 -4.16
N GLN A 111 8.48 -16.41 -3.73
CA GLN A 111 9.66 -16.77 -2.95
C GLN A 111 10.94 -16.43 -3.68
N ARG A 112 11.03 -16.78 -4.98
CA ARG A 112 12.18 -16.43 -5.82
C ARG A 112 12.38 -14.92 -5.97
N ALA A 113 11.30 -14.16 -6.15
CA ALA A 113 11.39 -12.71 -6.28
C ALA A 113 11.80 -12.02 -4.98
N LEU A 114 11.42 -12.57 -3.82
CA LEU A 114 11.69 -11.98 -2.52
C LEU A 114 13.11 -12.22 -2.00
N VAL A 115 13.85 -13.18 -2.55
CA VAL A 115 15.23 -13.51 -2.10
C VAL A 115 16.13 -12.26 -2.03
N ASN A 116 15.96 -11.35 -2.99
CA ASN A 116 16.79 -10.14 -3.11
C ASN A 116 16.09 -8.86 -2.61
N GLN A 117 14.89 -8.98 -2.04
CA GLN A 117 14.11 -7.82 -1.60
C GLN A 117 14.37 -7.53 -0.12
N ARG A 118 14.48 -6.25 0.21
CA ARG A 118 14.56 -5.77 1.61
C ARG A 118 13.24 -5.15 2.00
N ARG A 119 12.85 -5.31 3.28
CA ARG A 119 11.68 -4.65 3.84
C ARG A 119 11.85 -3.12 3.79
N PRO A 120 10.76 -2.35 3.62
CA PRO A 120 9.37 -2.76 3.46
C PRO A 120 9.06 -3.52 2.16
N ILE A 121 8.13 -4.47 2.22
CA ILE A 121 7.65 -5.22 1.05
C ILE A 121 6.19 -4.86 0.76
N LEU A 122 5.95 -4.32 -0.44
CA LEU A 122 4.62 -4.12 -1.02
C LEU A 122 4.67 -4.54 -2.49
N MET A 123 4.45 -5.82 -2.75
CA MET A 123 4.59 -6.38 -4.10
C MET A 123 3.42 -6.00 -5.00
N ASP A 124 3.65 -5.88 -6.29
CA ASP A 124 2.56 -5.72 -7.25
C ASP A 124 1.79 -7.03 -7.42
N PRO A 125 0.44 -7.04 -7.36
CA PRO A 125 -0.34 -8.27 -7.55
C PRO A 125 -0.23 -8.88 -8.95
N CYS A 126 0.14 -8.08 -9.95
CA CYS A 126 0.25 -8.48 -11.35
C CYS A 126 1.71 -8.69 -11.79
N ASP A 127 2.67 -8.15 -11.05
CA ASP A 127 4.10 -8.19 -11.39
C ASP A 127 4.95 -8.62 -10.18
N PRO A 128 5.38 -9.90 -10.10
CA PRO A 128 6.14 -10.39 -8.95
C PRO A 128 7.55 -9.77 -8.87
N THR A 129 7.98 -8.98 -9.84
CA THR A 129 9.29 -8.31 -9.83
C THR A 129 9.23 -6.89 -9.25
N LYS A 130 8.03 -6.35 -9.04
CA LYS A 130 7.84 -4.97 -8.62
C LYS A 130 7.50 -4.88 -7.13
N ASN A 131 8.39 -4.26 -6.36
CA ASN A 131 8.13 -3.83 -4.99
C ASN A 131 7.85 -2.32 -4.95
N TYR A 132 6.59 -1.94 -4.75
CA TYR A 132 6.15 -0.55 -4.65
C TYR A 132 6.72 0.20 -3.44
N ALA A 133 7.13 -0.51 -2.40
CA ALA A 133 7.69 0.13 -1.21
C ALA A 133 9.15 0.55 -1.42
N ALA A 134 9.85 -0.04 -2.39
CA ALA A 134 11.22 0.33 -2.76
C ALA A 134 11.31 1.66 -3.53
N GLU A 135 10.18 2.19 -4.02
CA GLU A 135 10.12 3.50 -4.71
C GLU A 135 10.28 4.67 -3.72
N CYS A 136 10.00 4.45 -2.43
CA CYS A 136 10.11 5.47 -1.39
C CYS A 136 11.44 5.36 -0.64
N ASN A 137 12.14 6.48 -0.48
CA ASN A 137 13.43 6.56 0.24
C ASN A 137 13.32 7.27 1.60
N CYS A 138 12.17 7.84 1.93
CA CYS A 138 11.94 8.65 3.14
C CYS A 138 10.92 8.01 4.11
N TRP A 139 10.91 6.68 4.20
CA TRP A 139 9.98 5.95 5.09
C TRP A 139 10.07 6.39 6.56
N ASN A 140 11.24 6.81 7.04
CA ASN A 140 11.41 7.37 8.39
C ASN A 140 10.57 8.65 8.61
N ASP A 141 10.55 9.54 7.61
CA ASP A 141 9.78 10.78 7.68
C ASP A 141 8.28 10.48 7.60
N VAL A 142 7.89 9.56 6.71
CA VAL A 142 6.51 9.05 6.62
C VAL A 142 6.05 8.45 7.94
N ALA A 143 6.88 7.65 8.59
CA ALA A 143 6.60 7.05 9.89
C ALA A 143 6.45 8.11 10.98
N THR A 144 7.35 9.11 11.01
CA THR A 144 7.30 10.22 11.97
C THR A 144 5.98 11.00 11.84
N VAL A 145 5.56 11.31 10.62
CA VAL A 145 4.29 12.01 10.39
C VAL A 145 3.08 11.10 10.68
N ALA A 146 3.17 9.80 10.42
CA ALA A 146 2.14 8.83 10.79
C ALA A 146 1.96 8.77 12.32
N ILE A 147 3.05 8.76 13.10
CA ILE A 147 3.03 8.82 14.57
C ILE A 147 2.34 10.09 15.05
N ALA A 148 2.73 11.25 14.51
CA ALA A 148 2.10 12.52 14.87
C ALA A 148 0.61 12.55 14.50
N THR A 149 0.23 11.87 13.41
CA THR A 149 -1.17 11.75 12.97
C THR A 149 -1.99 10.86 13.90
N LEU A 150 -1.42 9.74 14.38
CA LEU A 150 -2.04 8.85 15.36
C LEU A 150 -2.31 9.55 16.70
N GLY A 151 -1.43 10.48 17.09
CA GLY A 151 -1.60 11.29 18.30
C GLY A 151 -2.63 12.41 18.21
N LYS A 152 -3.27 12.63 17.06
CA LYS A 152 -4.32 13.66 16.94
C LYS A 152 -5.63 13.17 17.59
N PRO A 153 -6.40 14.04 18.27
CA PRO A 153 -7.64 13.64 18.94
C PRO A 153 -8.63 12.88 18.04
N MET A 154 -8.71 13.25 16.76
CA MET A 154 -9.60 12.58 15.79
C MET A 154 -9.28 11.10 15.53
N ILE A 155 -8.05 10.66 15.81
CA ILE A 155 -7.54 9.31 15.53
C ILE A 155 -7.22 8.55 16.82
N GLN A 156 -6.71 9.24 17.84
CA GLN A 156 -6.30 8.67 19.11
C GLN A 156 -7.43 7.86 19.78
N ASP A 157 -8.66 8.39 19.74
CA ASP A 157 -9.84 7.78 20.37
C ASP A 157 -10.52 6.70 19.51
N VAL A 158 -10.02 6.46 18.28
CA VAL A 158 -10.59 5.44 17.38
C VAL A 158 -10.12 4.07 17.85
N THR A 159 -11.02 3.17 18.24
CA THR A 159 -10.61 1.85 18.73
C THR A 159 -9.75 1.06 17.71
N PRO A 160 -8.54 0.60 18.09
CA PRO A 160 -7.68 -0.18 17.21
C PRO A 160 -8.26 -1.57 16.92
N ASN A 161 -7.78 -2.17 15.84
CA ASN A 161 -8.55 -2.98 14.92
C ASN A 161 -8.70 -4.49 15.28
N PRO A 162 -9.93 -5.06 15.35
CA PRO A 162 -10.17 -6.50 15.24
C PRO A 162 -10.74 -6.85 13.85
N ARG A 163 -9.92 -6.69 12.80
CA ARG A 163 -10.16 -7.01 11.38
C ARG A 163 -11.33 -6.26 10.70
N TRP A 164 -11.50 -4.99 11.04
CA TRP A 164 -12.26 -3.93 10.38
C TRP A 164 -13.77 -4.17 10.26
N GLN A 165 -14.43 -4.29 11.42
CA GLN A 165 -15.89 -4.26 11.60
C GLN A 165 -16.59 -3.09 10.87
#